data_AF-A0A959Z0Q8-F1
#
_entry.id   AF-A0A959Z0Q8-F1
#
_cell.length_a   1.000
_cell.length_b   1.000
_cell.length_c   1.000
_cell.angle_alpha   90.00
_cell.angle_beta   90.00
_cell.angle_gamma   90.00
#
_symmetry.space_group_name_H-M   'P 1'
#
loop_
_entity.id
_entity.type
_entity.pdbx_description
1 polymer ?
#
loop_
_entity_poly.entity_id
_entity_poly.type
_entity_poly.pdbx_seq_one_letter_code
_entity_poly.pdbx_strand_id
1 'polypeptide(L)'
;SKGRERSFHFGSSEHKVVGMISHLGPQLGIADGIALAHKLRKESRCTAVFTGDGATSEGDFHESLNVAAVWDLPVLFIIENNGYGLSTPNREQFRMDSFVDKAVGYGIEGVQLAGNNILEV
;
A
#
# COMPACT_ATOMS: atom_id res chain seq x y z
N SER A 1 4.24 20.85 4.80
CA SER A 1 3.50 20.85 6.08
C SER A 1 3.50 22.18 6.83
N LYS A 2 4.35 23.18 6.55
CA LYS A 2 4.49 24.42 7.36
C LYS A 2 4.71 24.13 8.86
N GLY A 3 5.40 23.03 9.18
CA GLY A 3 5.65 22.59 10.55
C GLY A 3 4.42 22.06 11.30
N ARG A 4 3.31 21.74 10.62
CA ARG A 4 2.08 21.22 11.25
C ARG A 4 2.09 19.71 11.48
N GLU A 5 2.93 18.99 10.74
CA GLU A 5 3.03 17.54 10.80
C GLU A 5 4.15 17.10 11.77
N ARG A 6 4.07 15.87 12.26
CA ARG A 6 5.10 15.29 13.13
C ARG A 6 6.38 14.98 12.34
N SER A 7 7.48 14.77 13.05
CA SER A 7 8.74 14.27 12.47
C SER A 7 8.49 13.06 11.58
N PHE A 8 9.19 12.99 10.45
CA PHE A 8 9.08 11.97 9.39
C PHE A 8 7.83 12.03 8.50
N HIS A 9 6.93 12.99 8.67
CA HIS A 9 5.82 13.19 7.73
C HIS A 9 6.26 14.07 6.57
N PHE A 10 6.70 13.42 5.49
CA PHE A 10 7.13 14.09 4.27
C PHE A 10 6.04 14.07 3.20
N GLY A 11 6.18 14.97 2.25
CA GLY A 11 5.32 15.08 1.07
C GLY A 11 5.86 16.14 0.13
N SER A 12 5.74 15.91 -1.17
CA SER A 12 6.21 16.83 -2.21
C SER A 12 5.29 16.78 -3.42
N SER A 13 4.50 17.84 -3.60
CA SER A 13 3.59 17.96 -4.75
C SER A 13 4.34 17.97 -6.09
N GLU A 14 5.52 18.60 -6.14
CA GLU A 14 6.38 18.63 -7.32
C GLU A 14 6.79 17.22 -7.77
N HIS A 15 7.15 16.36 -6.81
CA HIS A 15 7.59 14.99 -7.05
C HIS A 15 6.44 13.98 -6.97
N LYS A 16 5.19 14.45 -6.83
CA LYS A 16 3.97 13.62 -6.67
C LYS A 16 4.02 12.66 -5.47
N VAL A 17 4.75 13.03 -4.42
CA VAL A 17 4.76 12.32 -3.15
C VAL A 17 3.65 12.90 -2.29
N VAL A 18 2.57 12.12 -2.11
CA VAL A 18 1.45 12.50 -1.24
C VAL A 18 1.94 12.55 0.21
N GLY A 19 1.47 13.54 0.97
CA GLY A 19 1.86 13.69 2.38
C GLY A 19 1.48 12.46 3.20
N MET A 20 2.38 12.03 4.07
CA MET A 20 2.14 10.89 4.96
C MET A 20 0.99 11.14 5.94
N ILE A 21 0.27 10.06 6.28
CA ILE A 21 -0.83 10.03 7.24
C ILE A 21 -0.39 9.13 8.40
N SER A 22 -0.55 9.57 9.65
CA SER A 22 -0.10 8.80 10.82
C SER A 22 -0.84 7.48 11.00
N HIS A 23 -2.14 7.47 10.69
CA HIS A 23 -2.99 6.30 10.83
C HIS A 23 -2.59 5.28 9.77
N LEU A 24 -2.37 4.03 10.19
CA LEU A 24 -2.09 2.93 9.29
C LEU A 24 -3.37 2.55 8.54
N GLY A 25 -3.30 2.40 7.21
CA GLY A 25 -4.44 1.96 6.40
C GLY A 25 -4.99 3.03 5.45
N PRO A 26 -5.41 4.22 5.93
CA PRO A 26 -6.12 5.22 5.11
C PRO A 26 -5.42 5.67 3.84
N GLN A 27 -4.07 5.59 3.78
CA GLN A 27 -3.33 5.94 2.57
C GLN A 27 -3.67 5.03 1.37
N LEU A 28 -4.14 3.81 1.63
CA LEU A 28 -4.50 2.81 0.61
C LEU A 28 -5.74 3.26 -0.17
N GLY A 29 -6.82 3.66 0.53
CA GLY A 29 -8.03 4.16 -0.13
C GLY A 29 -7.82 5.52 -0.82
N ILE A 30 -6.90 6.35 -0.31
CA ILE A 30 -6.50 7.59 -0.99
C ILE A 30 -5.76 7.26 -2.31
N ALA A 31 -4.92 6.23 -2.30
CA ALA A 31 -4.24 5.79 -3.52
C ALA A 31 -5.23 5.31 -4.59
N ASP A 32 -6.27 4.59 -4.19
CA ASP A 32 -7.38 4.20 -5.07
C ASP A 32 -8.10 5.41 -5.65
N GLY A 33 -8.40 6.42 -4.83
CA GLY A 33 -9.01 7.66 -5.31
C GLY A 33 -8.16 8.39 -6.36
N ILE A 34 -6.84 8.41 -6.17
CA ILE A 34 -5.90 8.99 -7.14
C ILE A 34 -5.84 8.15 -8.42
N ALA A 35 -5.74 6.82 -8.29
CA ALA A 35 -5.72 5.88 -9.41
C ALA A 35 -7.01 5.96 -10.24
N LEU A 36 -8.17 6.05 -9.57
CA LEU A 36 -9.47 6.27 -10.20
C LEU A 36 -9.49 7.60 -10.97
N ALA A 37 -8.97 8.68 -10.39
CA ALA A 37 -8.90 9.97 -11.08
C ALA A 37 -8.06 9.88 -12.36
N HIS A 38 -6.91 9.18 -12.33
CA HIS A 38 -6.10 8.93 -13.53
C HIS A 38 -6.85 8.10 -14.57
N LYS A 39 -7.53 7.02 -14.14
CA LYS A 39 -8.35 6.16 -15.02
C LYS A 39 -9.47 6.95 -15.70
N LEU A 40 -10.24 7.74 -14.95
CA LEU A 40 -11.33 8.56 -15.48
C LEU A 40 -10.84 9.62 -16.47
N ARG A 41 -9.65 10.19 -16.23
CA ARG A 41 -9.00 11.16 -17.12
C ARG A 41 -8.27 10.52 -18.30
N LYS A 42 -8.26 9.18 -18.39
CA LYS A 42 -7.53 8.42 -19.42
C LYS A 42 -6.03 8.76 -19.45
N GLU A 43 -5.47 9.01 -18.27
CA GLU A 43 -4.03 9.26 -18.11
C GLU A 43 -3.28 7.92 -17.98
N SER A 44 -2.18 7.76 -18.71
CA SER A 44 -1.28 6.61 -18.55
C SER A 44 -0.41 6.75 -17.30
N ARG A 45 -1.04 6.69 -16.12
CA ARG A 45 -0.41 6.84 -14.81
C ARG A 45 -0.89 5.75 -13.85
N CYS A 46 0.00 5.33 -12.98
CA CYS A 46 -0.27 4.40 -11.88
C CYS A 46 0.02 5.09 -10.54
N THR A 47 -0.70 4.72 -9.50
CA THR A 47 -0.45 5.16 -8.12
C THR A 47 0.25 4.03 -7.36
N ALA A 48 1.44 4.28 -6.82
CA ALA A 48 2.09 3.33 -5.92
C ALA A 48 1.79 3.72 -4.47
N VAL A 49 1.47 2.73 -3.63
CA VAL A 49 1.20 2.93 -2.21
C VAL A 49 1.92 1.88 -1.38
N PHE A 50 2.59 2.34 -0.33
CA PHE A 50 3.41 1.51 0.55
C PHE A 50 2.68 1.28 1.87
N THR A 51 2.85 0.08 2.42
CA THR A 51 2.35 -0.31 3.74
C THR A 51 3.24 -1.38 4.35
N GLY A 52 3.38 -1.39 5.68
CA GLY A 52 4.12 -2.44 6.38
C GLY A 52 3.28 -3.69 6.63
N ASP A 53 3.92 -4.82 6.94
CA ASP A 53 3.25 -6.10 7.24
C ASP A 53 2.15 -5.99 8.31
N GLY A 54 2.42 -5.30 9.43
CA GLY A 54 1.43 -5.06 10.49
C GLY A 54 0.17 -4.31 10.01
N ALA A 55 0.36 -3.26 9.20
CA ALA A 55 -0.72 -2.42 8.69
C ALA A 55 -1.66 -3.16 7.72
N THR A 56 -1.24 -4.30 7.17
CA THR A 56 -2.10 -5.15 6.31
C THR A 56 -3.25 -5.84 7.06
N SER A 57 -3.29 -5.71 8.38
CA SER A 57 -4.37 -6.23 9.24
C SER A 57 -5.43 -5.18 9.56
N GLU A 58 -5.23 -3.94 9.14
CA GLU A 58 -6.27 -2.91 9.20
C GLU A 58 -7.40 -3.19 8.20
N GLY A 59 -8.63 -2.82 8.56
CA GLY A 59 -9.79 -2.97 7.68
C GLY A 59 -9.64 -2.24 6.35
N ASP A 60 -9.01 -1.06 6.37
CA ASP A 60 -8.73 -0.25 5.18
C ASP A 60 -7.92 -1.02 4.13
N PHE A 61 -7.04 -1.94 4.54
CA PHE A 61 -6.30 -2.79 3.61
C PHE A 61 -7.22 -3.70 2.82
N HIS A 62 -8.17 -4.35 3.49
CA HIS A 62 -9.14 -5.21 2.83
C HIS A 62 -10.04 -4.41 1.88
N GLU A 63 -10.58 -3.29 2.35
CA GLU A 63 -11.48 -2.45 1.56
C GLU A 63 -10.80 -1.91 0.29
N SER A 64 -9.58 -1.39 0.43
CA SER A 64 -8.84 -0.80 -0.70
C SER A 64 -8.49 -1.85 -1.76
N LEU A 65 -7.96 -3.01 -1.35
CA LEU A 65 -7.64 -4.08 -2.31
C LEU A 65 -8.89 -4.55 -3.08
N ASN A 66 -10.02 -4.70 -2.39
CA ASN A 66 -11.28 -5.10 -3.02
C ASN A 66 -11.79 -4.04 -4.00
N VAL A 67 -11.79 -2.76 -3.62
CA VAL A 67 -12.23 -1.66 -4.49
C VAL A 67 -11.34 -1.55 -5.72
N ALA A 68 -10.02 -1.55 -5.52
CA ALA A 68 -9.04 -1.51 -6.60
C ALA A 68 -9.23 -2.65 -7.61
N ALA A 69 -9.43 -3.87 -7.11
CA ALA A 69 -9.66 -5.05 -7.95
C ALA A 69 -10.96 -4.93 -8.75
N VAL A 70 -12.09 -4.69 -8.09
CA VAL A 70 -13.42 -4.66 -8.74
C VAL A 70 -13.52 -3.52 -9.75
N TRP A 71 -12.80 -2.42 -9.54
CA TRP A 71 -12.83 -1.26 -10.43
C TRP A 71 -11.67 -1.23 -11.43
N ASP A 72 -10.84 -2.28 -11.50
CA ASP A 72 -9.61 -2.36 -12.31
C ASP A 72 -8.79 -1.05 -12.21
N LEU A 73 -8.46 -0.62 -10.99
CA LEU A 73 -7.73 0.63 -10.78
C LEU A 73 -6.24 0.46 -11.08
N PRO A 74 -5.57 1.47 -11.69
CA PRO A 74 -4.13 1.45 -11.90
C PRO A 74 -3.38 1.81 -10.61
N VAL A 75 -3.37 0.89 -9.65
CA VAL A 75 -2.71 1.04 -8.34
C VAL A 75 -1.77 -0.14 -8.07
N LEU A 76 -0.61 0.15 -7.47
CA LEU A 76 0.35 -0.84 -7.01
C LEU A 76 0.41 -0.80 -5.49
N PHE A 77 -0.05 -1.87 -4.84
CA PHE A 77 0.07 -2.05 -3.40
C PHE A 77 1.40 -2.73 -3.08
N ILE A 78 2.27 -2.03 -2.36
CA ILE A 78 3.61 -2.50 -2.02
C ILE A 78 3.65 -2.77 -0.51
N ILE A 79 3.88 -4.04 -0.15
CA ILE A 79 3.95 -4.48 1.24
C ILE A 79 5.41 -4.65 1.62
N GLU A 80 5.89 -3.81 2.53
CA GLU A 80 7.22 -3.93 3.14
C GLU A 80 7.12 -4.88 4.33
N ASN A 81 7.41 -6.16 4.08
CA ASN A 81 7.38 -7.20 5.11
C ASN A 81 8.76 -7.31 5.78
N ASN A 82 8.92 -6.69 6.94
CA ASN A 82 10.17 -6.73 7.72
C ASN A 82 10.14 -7.76 8.87
N GLY A 83 9.00 -8.40 9.09
CA GLY A 83 8.81 -9.44 10.12
C GLY A 83 8.11 -8.98 11.40
N TYR A 84 7.92 -7.67 11.59
CA TYR A 84 7.42 -7.10 12.84
C TYR A 84 6.55 -5.84 12.67
N GLY A 85 5.38 -5.86 13.29
CA GLY A 85 4.60 -4.68 13.63
C GLY A 85 4.99 -4.14 15.01
N LEU A 86 5.90 -3.18 15.08
CA LEU A 86 6.51 -2.71 16.33
C LEU A 86 7.15 -3.87 17.12
N SER A 87 6.50 -4.37 18.16
CA SER A 87 6.96 -5.52 18.95
C SER A 87 6.30 -6.85 18.56
N THR A 88 5.30 -6.81 17.69
CA THR A 88 4.48 -7.97 17.31
C THR A 88 5.12 -8.70 16.14
N PRO A 89 5.63 -9.93 16.31
CA PRO A 89 6.16 -10.71 15.18
C PRO A 89 5.03 -11.18 14.25
N ASN A 90 5.33 -11.37 12.96
CA ASN A 90 4.35 -11.81 11.96
C ASN A 90 3.50 -13.03 12.36
N ARG A 91 4.08 -14.00 13.08
CA ARG A 91 3.37 -15.20 13.56
C ARG A 91 2.22 -14.90 14.54
N GLU A 92 2.21 -13.70 15.12
CA GLU A 92 1.15 -13.16 15.98
C GLU A 92 0.28 -12.13 15.24
N GLN A 93 0.76 -11.63 14.09
CA GLN A 93 0.03 -10.69 13.23
C GLN A 93 -0.97 -11.41 12.30
N PHE A 94 -0.55 -12.51 11.69
CA PHE A 94 -1.34 -13.26 10.72
C PHE A 94 -0.91 -14.72 10.60
N ARG A 95 -1.71 -15.52 9.88
CA ARG A 95 -1.51 -16.99 9.76
C ARG A 95 -1.08 -17.48 8.38
N MET A 96 -1.17 -16.64 7.34
CA MET A 96 -0.71 -17.02 6.00
C MET A 96 0.82 -17.06 5.93
N ASP A 97 1.34 -17.84 4.99
CA ASP A 97 2.77 -17.99 4.76
C ASP A 97 3.32 -16.86 3.86
N SER A 98 2.51 -16.39 2.90
CA SER A 98 2.89 -15.30 2.00
C SER A 98 1.75 -14.28 1.82
N PHE A 99 2.10 -13.02 1.59
CA PHE A 99 1.15 -12.00 1.17
C PHE A 99 0.55 -12.26 -0.21
N VAL A 100 1.23 -13.04 -1.06
CA VAL A 100 0.69 -13.48 -2.36
C VAL A 100 -0.59 -14.31 -2.16
N ASP A 101 -0.72 -15.03 -1.05
CA ASP A 101 -1.92 -15.81 -0.73
C ASP A 101 -3.15 -14.91 -0.57
N LYS A 102 -2.97 -13.67 -0.06
CA LYS A 102 -4.05 -12.69 0.04
C LYS A 102 -4.49 -12.18 -1.34
N ALA A 103 -3.56 -12.00 -2.28
CA ALA A 103 -3.84 -11.47 -3.62
C ALA A 103 -4.86 -12.34 -4.38
N VAL A 104 -4.74 -13.66 -4.24
CA VAL A 104 -5.67 -14.64 -4.81
C VAL A 104 -7.11 -14.37 -4.37
N GLY A 105 -7.31 -14.03 -3.09
CA GLY A 105 -8.64 -13.75 -2.53
C GLY A 105 -9.32 -12.51 -3.11
N TYR A 106 -8.56 -11.58 -3.69
CA TYR A 106 -9.09 -10.39 -4.38
C TYR A 106 -9.09 -10.54 -5.90
N GLY A 107 -8.60 -11.67 -6.44
CA GLY A 107 -8.49 -11.88 -7.89
C GLY A 107 -7.44 -10.99 -8.56
N ILE A 108 -6.40 -10.57 -7.83
CA ILE A 108 -5.32 -9.73 -8.35
C ILE A 108 -3.99 -10.50 -8.41
N GLU A 109 -3.06 -10.01 -9.23
CA GLU A 109 -1.70 -10.55 -9.26
C GLU A 109 -0.95 -10.21 -7.96
N GLY A 110 -0.27 -11.20 -7.39
CA GLY A 110 0.64 -11.03 -6.26
C GLY A 110 2.02 -11.53 -6.62
N VAL A 111 3.04 -10.71 -6.36
CA VAL A 111 4.45 -11.07 -6.59
C VAL A 111 5.22 -10.88 -5.28
N GLN A 112 6.11 -11.82 -4.97
CA GLN A 112 7.03 -11.73 -3.84
C GLN A 112 8.46 -11.60 -4.37
N LEU A 113 9.19 -10.63 -3.85
CA LEU A 113 10.56 -10.29 -4.28
C LEU A 113 11.50 -10.30 -3.08
N ALA A 114 12.79 -10.54 -3.29
CA ALA A 114 13.79 -10.35 -2.25
C ALA A 114 14.04 -8.84 -2.05
N GLY A 115 13.45 -8.24 -1.01
CA GLY A 115 13.52 -6.80 -0.76
C GLY A 115 14.93 -6.22 -0.57
N ASN A 116 15.93 -7.07 -0.29
CA ASN A 116 17.35 -6.68 -0.21
C ASN A 116 18.13 -6.87 -1.52
N ASN A 117 17.47 -7.31 -2.61
CA ASN A 117 18.06 -7.45 -3.93
C ASN A 117 17.50 -6.37 -4.88
N ILE A 118 18.26 -5.28 -5.07
CA ILE A 118 17.86 -4.15 -5.92
C ILE A 118 17.65 -4.51 -7.40
N LEU A 119 18.18 -5.65 -7.87
CA LEU A 119 17.96 -6.10 -9.24
C LEU A 119 16.62 -6.83 -9.41
N GLU A 120 16.03 -7.29 -8.31
CA GLU A 120 14.70 -7.91 -8.29
C GLU A 120 13.58 -6.89 -8.05
N VAL A 121 13.83 -5.85 -7.24
CA VAL A 121 12.86 -4.82 -6.84
C VAL A 121 12.68 -3.73 -7.89
#